data_AF-A0A6A6A9F8-F1
#
_entry.id   AF-A0A6A6A9F8-F1
#
_cell.length_a   1.000
_cell.length_b   1.000
_cell.length_c   1.000
_cell.angle_alpha   90.00
_cell.angle_beta   90.00
_cell.angle_gamma   90.00
#
_symmetry.space_group_name_H-M   'P 1'
#
loop_
_entity.id
_entity.type
_entity.pdbx_description
1 polymer ?
#
loop_
_entity_poly.entity_id
_entity_poly.type
_entity_poly.pdbx_seq_one_letter_code
_entity_poly.pdbx_strand_id
1 'polypeptide(L)'
;MSTPDPSSATAAIFKVVSEGIARNTPAKPFRFLDLPPELRCMVYDCIHITTTKHVLTKTDAELPPNIWPKSEGRASLPITLIRKSIPAAILATCRLINQEATPLLAPRLEELQREPLRFFVDFAAATALTHMDSPLRACF
;
A
#
# COMPACT_ATOMS: atom_id res chain seq x y z
N MET A 1 -38.05 55.13 -18.16
CA MET A 1 -37.62 53.87 -18.78
C MET A 1 -36.54 53.29 -17.88
N SER A 2 -36.93 52.40 -16.96
CA SER A 2 -36.05 51.84 -15.92
C SER A 2 -35.48 50.51 -16.40
N THR A 3 -34.15 50.39 -16.41
CA THR A 3 -33.43 49.16 -16.74
C THR A 3 -33.47 48.18 -15.56
N PRO A 4 -33.73 46.88 -15.79
CA PRO A 4 -33.73 45.88 -14.72
C PRO A 4 -32.30 45.54 -14.26
N ASP A 5 -32.13 45.43 -12.94
CA ASP A 5 -30.85 45.14 -12.26
C ASP A 5 -30.31 43.73 -12.59
N PRO A 6 -29.02 43.59 -12.96
CA PRO A 6 -28.38 42.30 -13.30
C PRO A 6 -28.08 41.42 -12.07
N SER A 7 -28.37 41.87 -10.85
CA SER A 7 -28.04 41.16 -9.60
C SER A 7 -28.97 39.99 -9.27
N SER A 8 -30.16 39.93 -9.89
CA SER A 8 -31.17 38.90 -9.59
C SER A 8 -30.95 37.57 -10.30
N ALA A 9 -30.17 37.52 -11.40
CA ALA A 9 -29.98 36.31 -12.19
C ALA A 9 -28.92 35.36 -11.59
N THR A 10 -27.90 35.90 -10.92
CA THR A 10 -26.81 35.10 -10.33
C THR A 10 -27.25 34.34 -9.08
N ALA A 11 -28.22 34.87 -8.33
CA ALA A 11 -28.78 34.22 -7.14
C ALA A 11 -29.62 32.97 -7.48
N ALA A 12 -30.24 32.91 -8.66
CA ALA A 12 -31.04 31.77 -9.08
C ALA A 12 -30.18 30.56 -9.49
N ILE A 13 -29.01 30.79 -10.09
CA ILE A 13 -28.10 29.72 -10.53
C ILE A 13 -27.43 29.05 -9.31
N PHE A 14 -27.10 29.80 -8.27
CA PHE A 14 -26.48 29.24 -7.06
C PHE A 14 -27.45 28.41 -6.20
N LYS A 15 -28.77 28.66 -6.33
CA LYS A 15 -29.80 27.91 -5.61
C LYS A 15 -30.06 26.53 -6.23
N VAL A 16 -29.98 26.39 -7.56
CA VAL A 16 -30.17 25.10 -8.27
C VAL A 16 -29.00 24.13 -8.03
N VAL A 17 -27.77 24.62 -7.88
CA VAL A 17 -26.61 23.77 -7.56
C VAL A 17 -26.64 23.27 -6.10
N SER A 18 -27.34 23.99 -5.22
CA SER A 18 -27.45 23.67 -3.79
C SER A 18 -28.57 22.68 -3.46
N GLU A 19 -29.55 22.49 -4.34
CA GLU A 19 -30.68 21.56 -4.14
C GLU A 19 -30.38 20.11 -4.61
N GLY A 20 -29.20 19.87 -5.21
CA GLY A 20 -28.72 18.54 -5.61
C GLY A 20 -27.97 17.76 -4.52
N ILE A 21 -27.76 18.34 -3.33
CA ILE A 21 -26.93 17.77 -2.25
C ILE A 21 -27.78 17.52 -1.00
N ALA A 22 -28.83 16.70 -1.07
CA ALA A 22 -29.55 16.28 0.15
C ALA A 22 -30.44 15.04 -0.01
N ARG A 23 -29.90 13.94 -0.55
CA ARG A 23 -30.43 12.61 -0.20
C ARG A 23 -29.32 11.78 0.38
N ASN A 24 -29.04 12.02 1.65
CA ASN A 24 -28.23 11.15 2.50
C ASN A 24 -29.02 9.87 2.83
N THR A 25 -29.53 9.17 1.81
CA THR A 25 -30.01 7.81 1.98
C THR A 25 -28.79 6.94 2.23
N PRO A 26 -28.72 6.18 3.33
CA PRO A 26 -27.58 5.31 3.58
C PRO A 26 -27.43 4.37 2.39
N ALA A 27 -26.33 4.51 1.66
CA ALA A 27 -26.07 3.69 0.48
C ALA A 27 -26.07 2.22 0.92
N LYS A 28 -26.93 1.41 0.31
CA LYS A 28 -26.96 -0.03 0.59
C LYS A 28 -25.58 -0.60 0.24
N PRO A 29 -24.97 -1.42 1.12
CA PRO A 29 -23.67 -2.00 0.85
C PRO A 29 -23.73 -2.86 -0.42
N PHE A 30 -22.74 -2.67 -1.28
CA PHE A 30 -22.59 -3.44 -2.51
C PHE A 30 -22.18 -4.89 -2.19
N ARG A 31 -22.91 -5.86 -2.74
CA ARG A 31 -22.65 -7.28 -2.52
C ARG A 31 -21.75 -7.80 -3.64
N PHE A 32 -20.47 -7.94 -3.35
CA PHE A 32 -19.46 -8.37 -4.34
C PHE A 32 -19.80 -9.70 -5.02
N LEU A 33 -20.38 -10.65 -4.30
CA LEU A 33 -20.77 -11.96 -4.85
C LEU A 33 -22.02 -11.92 -5.74
N ASP A 34 -22.77 -10.82 -5.76
CA ASP A 34 -23.91 -10.64 -6.66
C ASP A 34 -23.44 -10.21 -8.07
N LEU A 35 -22.13 -9.94 -8.26
CA LEU A 35 -21.54 -9.70 -9.58
C LEU A 35 -21.48 -11.00 -10.40
N PRO A 36 -21.66 -10.94 -11.73
CA PRO A 36 -21.26 -12.01 -12.63
C PRO A 36 -19.78 -12.41 -12.45
N PRO A 37 -19.43 -13.70 -12.64
CA PRO A 37 -18.06 -14.19 -12.51
C PRO A 37 -17.04 -13.40 -13.34
N GLU A 38 -17.41 -12.98 -14.54
CA GLU A 38 -16.55 -12.22 -15.45
C GLU A 38 -16.12 -10.90 -14.83
N LEU A 39 -17.05 -10.19 -14.18
CA LEU A 39 -16.75 -8.93 -13.50
C LEU A 39 -15.90 -9.16 -12.24
N ARG A 40 -16.11 -10.26 -11.51
CA ARG A 40 -15.23 -10.61 -10.38
C ARG A 40 -13.80 -10.89 -10.85
N CYS A 41 -13.63 -11.60 -11.95
CA CYS A 41 -12.32 -11.84 -12.57
C CYS A 41 -11.63 -10.53 -12.95
N MET A 42 -12.34 -9.57 -13.55
CA MET A 42 -11.78 -8.24 -13.83
C MET A 42 -11.31 -7.52 -12.56
N VAL A 43 -12.02 -7.68 -11.43
CA VAL A 43 -11.57 -7.14 -10.13
C VAL A 43 -10.28 -7.82 -9.67
N TYR A 44 -10.18 -9.14 -9.80
CA TYR A 44 -8.97 -9.88 -9.42
C TYR A 44 -7.77 -9.49 -10.30
N ASP A 45 -7.99 -9.26 -11.61
CA ASP A 45 -6.94 -8.80 -12.52
C ASP A 45 -6.36 -7.45 -12.09
N CYS A 46 -7.20 -6.57 -11.55
CA CYS A 46 -6.81 -5.28 -10.98
C CYS A 46 -6.04 -5.39 -9.64
N ILE A 47 -5.81 -6.59 -9.09
CA ILE A 47 -4.98 -6.77 -7.89
C ILE A 47 -3.50 -6.80 -8.31
N HIS A 48 -2.85 -5.65 -8.21
CA HIS A 48 -1.47 -5.49 -8.61
C HIS A 48 -0.48 -5.81 -7.48
N ILE A 49 0.76 -6.09 -7.88
CA ILE A 49 1.89 -6.14 -6.95
C ILE A 49 2.12 -4.73 -6.40
N THR A 50 2.22 -4.63 -5.08
CA THR A 50 2.53 -3.41 -4.35
C THR A 50 3.96 -3.48 -3.83
N THR A 51 4.69 -2.37 -3.87
CA THR A 51 6.02 -2.27 -3.24
C THR A 51 5.87 -1.53 -1.93
N THR A 52 6.15 -2.22 -0.82
CA THR A 52 6.17 -1.63 0.51
C THR A 52 7.61 -1.31 0.90
N LYS A 53 7.79 -0.12 1.47
CA LYS A 53 9.07 0.33 2.04
C LYS A 53 8.89 0.39 3.55
N HIS A 54 9.59 -0.47 4.26
CA HIS A 54 9.57 -0.49 5.71
C HIS A 54 10.89 0.07 6.22
N VAL A 55 10.80 1.19 6.92
CA VAL A 55 11.98 1.89 7.47
C VAL A 55 12.22 1.32 8.86
N LEU A 56 13.32 0.58 9.01
CA LEU A 56 13.76 0.04 10.28
C LEU A 56 14.65 1.07 10.96
N THR A 57 14.21 1.54 12.11
CA THR A 57 14.96 2.42 12.99
C THR A 57 15.52 1.66 14.18
N LYS A 58 16.44 2.28 14.92
CA LYS A 58 17.04 1.67 16.12
C LYS A 58 15.99 1.29 17.18
N THR A 59 14.88 2.02 17.25
CA THR A 59 13.79 1.74 18.20
C THR A 59 12.98 0.51 17.82
N ASP A 60 12.85 0.20 16.53
CA ASP A 60 12.02 -0.91 16.03
C ASP A 60 12.69 -2.28 16.25
N ALA A 61 14.00 -2.30 16.41
CA ALA A 61 14.75 -3.53 16.47
C ALA A 61 14.69 -4.21 17.86
N GLU A 62 14.26 -3.49 18.91
CA GLU A 62 14.37 -3.92 20.33
C GLU A 62 15.76 -4.51 20.69
N LEU A 63 16.79 -4.18 19.90
CA LEU A 63 18.08 -4.80 20.01
C LEU A 63 18.86 -4.19 21.18
N PRO A 64 19.63 -5.00 21.91
CA PRO A 64 20.60 -4.51 22.87
C PRO A 64 21.48 -3.40 22.26
N PRO A 65 21.78 -2.33 23.00
CA PRO A 65 22.42 -1.12 22.47
C PRO A 65 23.85 -1.34 21.95
N ASN A 66 24.43 -2.51 22.18
CA ASN A 66 25.75 -2.94 21.72
C ASN A 66 25.75 -3.67 20.37
N ILE A 67 24.60 -4.09 19.84
CA ILE A 67 24.53 -4.81 18.55
C ILE A 67 24.38 -3.83 17.38
N TRP A 68 23.69 -2.70 17.60
CA TRP A 68 23.57 -1.68 16.56
C TRP A 68 24.90 -0.94 16.39
N PRO A 69 25.37 -0.71 15.16
CA PRO A 69 26.62 0.01 14.93
C PRO A 69 26.58 1.37 15.60
N LYS A 70 27.52 1.59 16.53
CA LYS A 70 27.72 2.88 17.17
C LYS A 70 28.29 3.81 16.11
N SER A 71 27.47 4.70 15.60
CA SER A 71 27.98 5.81 14.81
C SER A 71 28.60 6.82 15.79
N GLU A 72 29.92 6.98 15.74
CA GLU A 72 30.63 8.02 16.48
C GLU A 72 30.20 9.39 15.94
N GLY A 73 29.13 9.95 16.53
CA GLY A 73 28.68 11.32 16.28
C GLY A 73 27.79 11.55 15.06
N ARG A 74 27.36 10.52 14.30
CA ARG A 74 26.29 10.70 13.29
C ARG A 74 24.99 10.08 13.75
N ALA A 75 23.88 10.73 13.38
CA ALA A 75 22.53 10.20 13.63
C ALA A 75 22.41 8.77 13.09
N SER A 76 21.76 7.88 13.85
CA SER A 76 21.51 6.50 13.42
C SER A 76 20.80 6.51 12.07
N LEU A 77 21.46 5.99 11.03
CA LEU A 77 20.89 5.96 9.69
C LEU A 77 19.90 4.79 9.60
N PRO A 78 18.68 5.01 9.09
CA PRO A 78 17.68 3.96 9.00
C PRO A 78 18.03 2.97 7.89
N ILE A 79 17.64 1.71 8.08
CA ILE A 79 17.70 0.67 7.06
C ILE A 79 16.31 0.57 6.42
N THR A 80 16.18 0.75 5.11
CA THR A 80 14.88 0.60 4.46
C THR A 80 14.76 -0.77 3.79
N LEU A 81 13.88 -1.61 4.30
CA LEU A 81 13.49 -2.85 3.67
C LEU A 81 12.49 -2.59 2.55
N ILE A 82 12.83 -3.02 1.34
CA ILE A 82 11.95 -2.91 0.17
C ILE A 82 11.45 -4.31 -0.16
N ARG A 83 10.14 -4.50 0.01
CA ARG A 83 9.46 -5.76 -0.29
C ARG A 83 8.33 -5.53 -1.27
N LYS A 84 8.27 -6.38 -2.30
CA LYS A 84 7.08 -6.48 -3.14
C LYS A 84 6.12 -7.51 -2.56
N SER A 85 4.84 -7.21 -2.61
CA SER A 85 3.77 -8.05 -2.06
C SER A 85 2.48 -7.88 -2.86
N ILE A 86 1.67 -8.92 -2.92
CA ILE A 86 0.31 -8.86 -3.46
C ILE A 86 -0.69 -8.94 -2.29
N PRO A 87 -1.80 -8.17 -2.30
CA PRO A 87 -2.85 -8.27 -1.29
C PRO A 87 -3.56 -9.63 -1.28
N ALA A 88 -2.93 -10.66 -0.70
CA ALA A 88 -3.43 -12.03 -0.69
C ALA A 88 -4.62 -12.25 0.27
N ALA A 89 -5.04 -11.22 1.01
CA ALA A 89 -6.20 -11.30 1.90
C ALA A 89 -7.48 -11.74 1.16
N ILE A 90 -7.60 -11.42 -0.14
CA ILE A 90 -8.73 -11.85 -0.97
C ILE A 90 -8.84 -13.38 -1.05
N LEU A 91 -7.70 -14.09 -1.08
CA LEU A 91 -7.64 -15.55 -1.13
C LEU A 91 -8.12 -16.20 0.18
N ALA A 92 -8.14 -15.44 1.28
CA ALA A 92 -8.58 -15.92 2.59
C ALA A 92 -10.07 -15.66 2.87
N THR A 93 -10.81 -15.02 1.95
CA THR A 93 -12.20 -14.60 2.20
C THR A 93 -13.19 -15.78 2.21
N CYS A 94 -13.38 -16.47 1.08
CA CYS A 94 -14.23 -17.66 0.97
C CYS A 94 -13.73 -18.61 -0.13
N ARG A 95 -14.26 -19.84 -0.16
CA ARG A 95 -13.84 -20.88 -1.12
C ARG A 95 -14.07 -20.48 -2.58
N LEU A 96 -15.21 -19.85 -2.89
CA LEU A 96 -15.55 -19.43 -4.25
C LEU A 96 -14.54 -18.39 -4.77
N ILE A 97 -14.31 -17.32 -4.01
CA ILE A 97 -13.35 -16.27 -4.36
C ILE A 97 -11.93 -16.86 -4.48
N ASN A 98 -11.54 -17.75 -3.56
CA ASN A 98 -10.25 -18.42 -3.63
C ASN A 98 -10.08 -19.23 -4.93
N GLN A 99 -11.08 -20.03 -5.31
CA GLN A 99 -11.04 -20.83 -6.54
C GLN A 99 -10.95 -19.97 -7.80
N GLU A 100 -11.64 -18.84 -7.84
CA GLU A 100 -11.61 -17.92 -8.99
C GLU A 100 -10.30 -17.13 -9.06
N ALA A 101 -9.84 -16.58 -7.94
CA ALA A 101 -8.70 -15.66 -7.91
C ALA A 101 -7.34 -16.38 -7.93
N THR A 102 -7.24 -17.57 -7.35
CA THR A 102 -5.97 -18.33 -7.29
C THR A 102 -5.28 -18.49 -8.65
N PRO A 103 -5.94 -18.99 -9.73
CA PRO A 103 -5.26 -19.16 -11.02
C PRO A 103 -4.80 -17.85 -11.64
N LEU A 104 -5.47 -16.73 -11.37
CA LEU A 104 -5.09 -15.39 -11.86
C LEU A 104 -3.90 -14.82 -11.11
N LEU A 105 -3.82 -15.07 -9.80
CA LEU A 105 -2.78 -14.52 -8.92
C LEU A 105 -1.54 -15.43 -8.81
N ALA A 106 -1.67 -16.73 -9.08
CA ALA A 106 -0.59 -17.71 -8.93
C ALA A 106 0.70 -17.34 -9.70
N PRO A 107 0.66 -16.92 -10.99
CA PRO A 107 1.88 -16.54 -11.71
C PRO A 107 2.60 -15.36 -11.05
N ARG A 108 1.85 -14.37 -10.55
CA ARG A 108 2.39 -13.19 -9.84
C ARG A 108 2.98 -13.59 -8.48
N LEU A 109 2.36 -14.54 -7.79
CA LEU A 109 2.87 -15.08 -6.53
C LEU A 109 4.18 -15.85 -6.73
N GLU A 110 4.29 -16.67 -7.78
CA GLU A 110 5.53 -17.37 -8.13
C GLU A 110 6.65 -16.39 -8.51
N GLU A 111 6.32 -15.32 -9.26
CA GLU A 111 7.26 -14.25 -9.56
C GLU A 111 7.80 -13.61 -8.27
N LEU A 112 6.92 -13.24 -7.35
CA LEU A 112 7.29 -12.66 -6.05
C LEU A 112 8.15 -13.59 -5.19
N GLN A 113 7.94 -14.91 -5.28
CA GLN A 113 8.76 -15.90 -4.55
C GLN A 113 10.21 -15.96 -5.07
N ARG A 114 10.42 -15.69 -6.36
CA ARG A 114 11.76 -15.69 -6.98
C ARG A 114 12.50 -14.37 -6.78
N GLU A 115 11.78 -13.28 -6.48
CA GLU A 115 12.40 -11.98 -6.28
C GLU A 115 13.16 -11.92 -4.94
N PRO A 116 14.45 -11.52 -4.95
CA PRO A 116 15.21 -11.38 -3.72
C PRO A 116 14.73 -10.17 -2.92
N LEU A 117 14.81 -10.29 -1.60
CA LEU A 117 14.58 -9.19 -0.67
C LEU A 117 15.62 -8.10 -0.90
N ARG A 118 15.18 -6.83 -0.99
CA ARG A 118 16.07 -5.70 -1.26
C ARG A 118 16.16 -4.79 -0.04
N PHE A 119 17.36 -4.35 0.27
CA PHE A 119 17.62 -3.38 1.31
C PHE A 119 18.19 -2.12 0.68
N PHE A 120 17.68 -0.97 1.09
CA PHE A 120 18.31 0.32 0.83
C PHE A 120 19.01 0.75 2.12
N VAL A 121 20.32 0.73 2.07
CA VAL A 121 21.22 1.01 3.19
C VAL A 121 22.14 2.16 2.80
N ASP A 122 22.37 3.08 3.73
CA ASP A 122 23.45 4.05 3.58
C ASP A 122 24.80 3.33 3.58
N PHE A 123 25.81 3.91 2.93
CA PHE A 123 27.16 3.35 2.89
C PHE A 123 27.70 3.02 4.29
N ALA A 124 27.53 3.92 5.28
CA ALA A 124 27.99 3.68 6.64
C ALA A 124 27.25 2.51 7.32
N ALA A 125 25.94 2.38 7.08
CA ALA A 125 25.15 1.25 7.56
C ALA A 125 25.55 -0.06 6.86
N ALA A 126 25.85 -0.01 5.56
CA ALA A 126 26.35 -1.15 4.80
C ALA A 126 27.70 -1.64 5.33
N THR A 127 28.65 -0.72 5.60
CA THR A 127 29.96 -1.07 6.19
C THR A 127 29.80 -1.74 7.56
N ALA A 128 28.86 -1.26 8.39
CA ALA A 128 28.56 -1.89 9.66
C ALA A 128 27.97 -3.31 9.53
N LEU A 129 27.08 -3.50 8.56
CA LEU A 129 26.44 -4.78 8.27
C LEU A 129 27.39 -5.81 7.65
N THR A 130 28.51 -5.38 7.05
CA THR A 130 29.51 -6.26 6.43
C THR A 130 30.80 -6.38 7.24
N HIS A 131 30.88 -5.74 8.40
CA HIS A 131 32.06 -5.81 9.27
C HIS A 131 32.33 -7.26 9.72
N MET A 132 33.58 -7.57 10.08
CA MET A 132 34.05 -8.92 10.40
C MET A 132 33.23 -9.65 11.49
N ASP A 133 32.59 -8.89 12.38
CA ASP A 133 31.78 -9.37 13.50
C ASP A 133 30.26 -9.24 13.26
N SER A 134 29.85 -8.98 12.01
CA SER A 134 28.44 -8.76 11.67
C SER A 134 27.66 -10.08 11.63
N PRO A 135 26.37 -10.07 12.04
CA PRO A 135 25.52 -11.25 11.97
C PRO A 135 25.28 -11.73 10.53
N LEU A 136 25.42 -10.85 9.52
CA LEU A 136 25.27 -11.25 8.12
C LEU A 136 26.41 -12.16 7.64
N ARG A 137 27.57 -12.14 8.29
CA ARG A 137 28.69 -13.03 7.93
C ARG A 137 28.33 -14.51 8.11
N ALA A 138 27.45 -14.85 9.05
CA ALA A 138 27.02 -16.23 9.23
C ALA A 138 26.09 -16.73 8.11
N CYS A 139 25.62 -15.83 7.23
CA CYS A 139 24.70 -16.15 6.14
C CYS A 139 25.38 -16.36 4.78
N PHE A 140 26.70 -16.13 4.68
CA PHE A 140 27.51 -16.30 3.46
C PHE A 140 28.73 -17.17 3.75
#